data_AF-A0A4Y8MKP3-F1
#
_entry.id   AF-A0A4Y8MKP3-F1
#
_cell.length_a   1.000
_cell.length_b   1.000
_cell.length_c   1.000
_cell.angle_alpha   90.00
_cell.angle_beta   90.00
_cell.angle_gamma   90.00
#
_symmetry.space_group_name_H-M   'P 1'
#
loop_
_entity.id
_entity.type
_entity.pdbx_description
1 polymer ?
#
loop_
_entity_poly.entity_id
_entity_poly.type
_entity_poly.pdbx_seq_one_letter_code
_entity_poly.pdbx_strand_id
1 'polypeptide(L)'
;MSADATAQLIEQIVISLCGALAVFLSQDRRVHWRRWACIFGLAAQPFWFDMAWRAHQYGVLALCLVYAVSWARGFTAHWLVRREDRL
;
A
#
# COMPACT_ATOMS: atom_id res chain seq x y z
N MET A 1 29.64 -0.11 -0.13
CA MET A 1 28.33 0.28 0.43
C MET A 1 28.09 -0.55 1.67
N SER A 2 27.67 0.06 2.79
CA SER A 2 27.26 -0.69 3.98
C SER A 2 25.97 -1.45 3.70
N ALA A 3 25.77 -2.60 4.36
CA ALA A 3 24.57 -3.42 4.20
C ALA A 3 23.29 -2.63 4.48
N ASP A 4 23.33 -1.68 5.43
CA ASP A 4 22.21 -0.83 5.81
C ASP A 4 21.76 0.11 4.69
N ALA A 5 22.70 0.64 3.90
CA ALA A 5 22.37 1.51 2.78
C ALA A 5 21.66 0.74 1.66
N THR A 6 22.05 -0.52 1.43
CA THR A 6 21.37 -1.41 0.47
C THR A 6 19.96 -1.74 0.93
N ALA A 7 19.76 -2.03 2.22
CA ALA A 7 18.43 -2.29 2.78
C ALA A 7 17.49 -1.09 2.61
N GLN A 8 17.96 0.12 2.95
CA GLN A 8 17.18 1.36 2.79
C GLN A 8 16.82 1.63 1.32
N LEU A 9 17.76 1.38 0.39
CA LEU A 9 17.48 1.52 -1.04
C LEU A 9 16.39 0.55 -1.49
N ILE A 10 16.44 -0.71 -1.05
CA ILE A 10 15.42 -1.72 -1.37
C ILE A 10 14.05 -1.28 -0.80
N GLU A 11 14.00 -0.82 0.45
CA GLU A 11 12.78 -0.30 1.06
C GLU A 11 12.18 0.86 0.23
N GLN A 12 12.99 1.85 -0.14
CA GLN A 12 12.54 2.97 -0.96
C GLN A 12 12.03 2.53 -2.33
N ILE A 13 12.71 1.57 -2.98
CA ILE A 13 12.27 1.00 -4.26
C ILE A 13 10.91 0.31 -4.09
N VAL A 14 10.76 -0.51 -3.06
CA VAL A 14 9.50 -1.23 -2.79
C VAL A 14 8.37 -0.24 -2.50
N ILE A 15 8.58 0.73 -1.61
CA ILE A 15 7.60 1.76 -1.27
C ILE A 15 7.19 2.54 -2.52
N SER A 16 8.17 2.96 -3.32
CA SER A 16 7.93 3.81 -4.50
C SER A 16 7.19 3.05 -5.60
N LEU A 17 7.64 1.83 -5.93
CA LEU A 17 7.02 1.02 -6.98
C LEU A 17 5.63 0.55 -6.57
N CYS A 18 5.48 -0.02 -5.37
CA CYS A 18 4.18 -0.48 -4.89
C CYS A 18 3.22 0.68 -4.67
N GLY A 19 3.69 1.81 -4.12
CA GLY A 19 2.89 3.02 -3.94
C GLY A 19 2.42 3.63 -5.27
N ALA A 20 3.33 3.79 -6.24
CA ALA A 20 3.00 4.32 -7.55
C ALA A 20 2.03 3.40 -8.31
N LEU A 21 2.27 2.09 -8.30
CA LEU A 21 1.36 1.10 -8.91
C LEU A 21 0.00 1.10 -8.24
N ALA A 22 -0.06 1.20 -6.91
CA ALA A 22 -1.32 1.28 -6.19
C ALA A 22 -2.14 2.50 -6.63
N VAL A 23 -1.51 3.68 -6.68
CA VAL A 23 -2.17 4.90 -7.15
C VAL A 23 -2.58 4.78 -8.62
N PHE A 24 -1.69 4.34 -9.50
CA PHE A 24 -1.97 4.18 -10.93
C PHE A 24 -3.15 3.25 -11.18
N LEU A 25 -3.13 2.05 -10.58
CA LEU A 25 -4.21 1.08 -10.73
C LEU A 25 -5.50 1.57 -10.09
N SER A 26 -5.44 2.36 -9.01
CA SER A 26 -6.65 2.91 -8.36
C SER A 26 -7.45 3.81 -9.30
N GLN A 27 -6.78 4.46 -10.26
CA GLN A 27 -7.39 5.36 -11.24
C GLN A 27 -7.83 4.63 -12.53
N ASP A 28 -7.56 3.33 -12.67
CA ASP A 28 -7.96 2.58 -13.86
C ASP A 28 -9.49 2.43 -13.94
N ARG A 29 -10.04 2.64 -15.14
CA ARG A 29 -11.47 2.50 -15.43
C ARG A 29 -11.92 1.03 -15.36
N ARG A 30 -11.01 0.10 -15.63
CA ARG A 30 -11.27 -1.35 -15.67
C ARG A 30 -11.21 -1.91 -14.25
N VAL A 31 -12.36 -2.38 -13.75
CA VAL A 31 -12.50 -2.94 -12.40
C VAL A 31 -11.52 -4.09 -12.13
N HIS A 32 -11.19 -4.88 -13.15
CA HIS A 32 -10.25 -6.00 -13.04
C HIS A 32 -8.82 -5.57 -12.67
N TRP A 33 -8.37 -4.40 -13.14
CA TRP A 33 -7.06 -3.83 -12.79
C TRP A 33 -7.15 -3.06 -11.48
N ARG A 34 -8.23 -2.27 -11.29
CA ARG A 34 -8.42 -1.43 -10.11
C ARG A 34 -8.41 -2.21 -8.79
N ARG A 35 -8.94 -3.43 -8.77
CA ARG A 35 -8.92 -4.28 -7.57
C ARG A 35 -7.51 -4.63 -7.07
N TRP A 36 -6.49 -4.56 -7.93
CA TRP A 36 -5.11 -4.85 -7.52
C TRP A 36 -4.45 -3.66 -6.80
N ALA A 37 -5.00 -2.46 -6.95
CA ALA A 37 -4.50 -1.26 -6.28
C ALA A 37 -4.37 -1.43 -4.77
N CYS A 38 -5.37 -2.05 -4.13
CA CYS A 38 -5.34 -2.27 -2.68
C CYS A 38 -4.28 -3.28 -2.23
N ILE A 39 -3.94 -4.26 -3.06
CA ILE A 39 -2.89 -5.24 -2.74
C ILE A 39 -1.53 -4.56 -2.77
N PHE A 40 -1.22 -3.79 -3.82
CA PHE A 40 0.03 -3.03 -3.90
C PHE A 40 0.10 -1.95 -2.80
N GLY A 41 -1.02 -1.30 -2.50
CA GLY A 41 -1.11 -0.31 -1.43
C GLY A 41 -0.80 -0.90 -0.06
N LEU A 42 -1.35 -2.08 0.26
CA LEU A 42 -1.06 -2.81 1.49
C LEU A 42 0.37 -3.36 1.53
N ALA A 43 0.90 -3.84 0.40
CA ALA A 43 2.29 -4.34 0.33
C ALA A 43 3.32 -3.24 0.62
N ALA A 44 3.03 -1.98 0.27
CA ALA A 44 3.90 -0.84 0.58
C ALA A 44 3.86 -0.43 2.07
N GLN A 45 2.76 -0.70 2.79
CA GLN A 45 2.56 -0.17 4.15
C GLN A 45 3.61 -0.64 5.18
N PRO A 46 4.01 -1.92 5.27
CA PRO A 46 5.00 -2.36 6.25
C PRO A 46 6.34 -1.63 6.10
N PHE A 47 6.79 -1.43 4.86
CA PHE A 47 8.04 -0.75 4.55
C PHE A 47 7.95 0.74 4.87
N TRP A 48 6.84 1.38 4.52
CA TRP A 48 6.65 2.80 4.82
C TRP A 48 6.53 3.04 6.33
N PHE A 49 5.88 2.13 7.06
CA PHE A 49 5.78 2.18 8.51
C PHE A 49 7.15 2.01 9.18
N ASP A 50 7.93 0.99 8.81
CA ASP A 50 9.26 0.75 9.40
C ASP A 50 10.20 1.95 9.14
N MET A 51 10.18 2.48 7.91
CA MET A 51 10.96 3.67 7.54
C MET A 51 10.55 4.89 8.38
N ALA A 52 9.24 5.16 8.50
CA ALA A 52 8.73 6.30 9.28
C ALA A 52 9.01 6.14 10.77
N TRP A 53 8.99 4.90 11.28
CA TRP A 53 9.31 4.58 12.67
C TRP A 53 10.78 4.89 12.99
N ARG A 54 11.70 4.38 12.17
CA ARG A 54 13.14 4.66 12.30
C ARG A 54 13.48 6.13 12.15
N ALA A 55 12.74 6.85 11.30
CA ALA A 55 12.90 8.28 11.10
C ALA A 55 12.22 9.15 12.18
N HIS A 56 11.55 8.54 13.17
CA HIS A 56 10.76 9.23 14.20
C HIS A 56 9.70 10.19 13.63
N GLN A 57 9.15 9.89 12.46
CA GLN A 57 8.15 10.71 11.78
C GLN A 57 6.73 10.30 12.16
N TYR A 58 6.29 10.68 13.36
CA TYR A 58 4.99 10.27 13.91
C TYR A 58 3.79 10.71 13.05
N GLY A 59 3.87 11.85 12.37
CA GLY A 59 2.85 12.28 11.42
C GLY A 59 2.70 11.31 10.24
N VAL A 60 3.82 10.80 9.71
CA VAL A 60 3.83 9.81 8.63
C VAL A 60 3.37 8.44 9.14
N LEU A 61 3.69 8.07 10.37
CA LEU A 61 3.16 6.85 10.99
C LEU A 61 1.64 6.87 11.08
N ALA A 62 1.05 7.99 11.50
CA ALA A 62 -0.40 8.14 11.51
C ALA A 62 -1.00 8.01 10.10
N LEU A 63 -0.35 8.60 9.09
CA LEU A 63 -0.76 8.46 7.69
C LEU A 63 -0.67 7.01 7.19
N CYS A 64 0.37 6.26 7.58
CA CYS A 64 0.49 4.84 7.24
C CYS A 64 -0.71 4.05 7.78
N LEU A 65 -1.15 4.31 9.01
CA LEU A 65 -2.34 3.65 9.57
C LEU A 65 -3.60 4.00 8.78
N VAL A 66 -3.80 5.28 8.44
CA VAL A 66 -4.94 5.74 7.63
C VAL A 66 -4.93 5.09 6.24
N TYR A 67 -3.77 5.01 5.60
CA TYR A 67 -3.60 4.37 4.30
C TYR A 67 -3.80 2.86 4.38
N ALA A 68 -3.27 2.18 5.40
CA ALA A 68 -3.50 0.77 5.63
C ALA A 68 -5.00 0.46 5.76
N VAL A 69 -5.75 1.24 6.54
CA VAL A 69 -7.21 1.09 6.67
C VAL A 69 -7.91 1.36 5.33
N SER A 70 -7.49 2.38 4.60
CA SER A 70 -8.07 2.75 3.29
C SER A 70 -7.89 1.64 2.26
N TRP A 71 -6.68 1.07 2.18
CA TRP A 71 -6.41 -0.06 1.29
C TRP A 71 -7.06 -1.36 1.76
N ALA A 72 -7.12 -1.61 3.07
CA ALA A 72 -7.84 -2.75 3.63
C ALA A 72 -9.34 -2.70 3.28
N ARG A 73 -9.96 -1.51 3.30
CA ARG A 73 -11.34 -1.30 2.84
C ARG A 73 -11.49 -1.61 1.33
N GLY A 74 -10.51 -1.23 0.52
CA GLY A 74 -10.48 -1.62 -0.91
C GLY A 74 -10.36 -3.13 -1.10
N PHE A 75 -9.53 -3.78 -0.27
CA PHE A 75 -9.33 -5.22 -0.28
C PHE A 75 -10.63 -5.97 0.08
N THR A 76 -11.30 -5.55 1.16
CA THR A 76 -12.57 -6.16 1.55
C THR A 76 -13.64 -5.99 0.46
N ALA A 77 -13.79 -4.79 -0.09
CA ALA A 77 -14.78 -4.48 -1.11
C ALA A 77 -14.55 -5.22 -2.46
N HIS A 78 -13.30 -5.49 -2.82
CA HIS A 78 -12.98 -6.11 -4.12
C HIS A 78 -12.72 -7.61 -4.05
N TRP A 79 -12.31 -8.14 -2.90
CA TRP A 79 -11.85 -9.53 -2.78
C TRP A 79 -12.61 -10.35 -1.75
N LEU A 80 -13.13 -9.75 -0.66
CA LEU A 80 -13.91 -10.50 0.35
C LEU A 80 -15.42 -10.49 0.11
N VAL A 81 -15.99 -9.35 -0.31
CA VAL A 81 -17.42 -9.26 -0.57
C VAL A 81 -17.73 -9.98 -1.90
N ARG A 82 -18.18 -11.23 -1.83
CA ARG A 82 -18.78 -11.94 -2.98
C ARG A 82 -20.05 -11.20 -3.38
N ARG A 83 -20.25 -11.02 -4.70
CA ARG A 83 -21.38 -10.27 -5.26
C ARG A 83 -22.75 -10.96 -5.10
N GLU A 84 -22.86 -12.02 -4.31
CA GLU A 84 -24.08 -12.80 -4.11
C GLU A 84 -25.10 -12.08 -3.21
N ASP A 85 -24.68 -11.09 -2.40
CA ASP A 85 -25.57 -10.33 -1.48
C ASP A 85 -26.28 -9.13 -2.13
N ARG A 86 -26.41 -9.11 -3.47
CA ARG A 86 -27.04 -8.01 -4.21
C ARG A 86 -28.20 -8.49 -5.09
N LEU A 87 -28.97 -9.45 -4.58
CA LEU A 87 -30.27 -9.89 -5.11
C LEU A 87 -31.39 -9.25 -4.30
#